data_AF-A0A392MHD4-F1
#
_entry.id   AF-A0A392MHD4-F1
#
_cell.length_a   1.000
_cell.length_b   1.000
_cell.length_c   1.000
_cell.angle_alpha   90.00
_cell.angle_beta   90.00
_cell.angle_gamma   90.00
#
_symmetry.space_group_name_H-M   'P 1'
#
loop_
_entity.id
_entity.type
_entity.pdbx_description
1 polymer ?
#
loop_
_entity_poly.entity_id
_entity_poly.type
_entity_poly.pdbx_seq_one_letter_code
_entity_poly.pdbx_strand_id
1 'polypeptide(L)'
;LSRQSGSRDAESSLNAEKVRNKVLESRGAILSLISRGVEIVLSLGLYWSALVYDFLVGRDEEVVPFRARQLRNLLCDLGPSFVKAGQVLANRPDIIREDYMSELCILQDDVPSFPNEIAFGIIEEELGQPLEAVFSRISSETIAAASLGQVYRATLRATGEDVAIKIISQSL
;
A
#
# COMPACT_ATOMS: atom_id res chain seq x y z
N LEU A 1 3.70 31.58 20.69
CA LEU A 1 3.26 30.43 19.86
C LEU A 1 3.34 30.67 18.35
N SER A 2 3.62 31.89 17.87
CA SER A 2 3.50 32.22 16.43
C SER A 2 4.79 32.17 15.60
N ARG A 3 5.92 31.67 16.15
CA ARG A 3 7.24 31.71 15.47
C ARG A 3 7.74 30.36 14.93
N GLN A 4 7.06 29.25 15.23
CA GLN A 4 7.41 27.90 14.75
C GLN A 4 6.59 27.41 13.55
N SER A 5 5.48 28.07 13.20
CA SER A 5 4.66 27.69 12.03
C SER A 5 5.39 28.02 10.72
N GLY A 6 5.95 29.23 10.60
CA GLY A 6 6.53 29.70 9.34
C GLY A 6 7.80 28.98 8.87
N SER A 7 8.56 28.29 9.74
CA SER A 7 9.75 27.56 9.29
C SER A 7 9.41 26.18 8.71
N ARG A 8 8.38 25.51 9.25
CA ARG A 8 7.92 24.19 8.74
C ARG A 8 7.27 24.32 7.36
N ASP A 9 6.56 25.42 7.13
CA ASP A 9 5.92 25.72 5.84
C ASP A 9 6.95 26.05 4.74
N ALA A 10 8.05 26.71 5.11
CA ALA A 10 9.17 26.99 4.22
C ALA A 10 10.00 25.74 3.89
N GLU A 11 10.19 24.84 4.86
CA GLU A 11 10.95 23.59 4.68
C GLU A 11 10.14 22.53 3.89
N SER A 12 8.82 22.48 4.10
CA SER A 12 7.88 21.66 3.32
C SER A 12 7.80 22.10 1.86
N SER A 13 7.69 23.41 1.62
CA SER A 13 7.64 23.96 0.25
C SER A 13 8.95 23.78 -0.50
N LEU A 14 10.10 23.96 0.16
CA LEU A 14 11.42 23.67 -0.41
C LEU A 14 11.58 22.18 -0.77
N ASN A 15 11.09 21.26 0.08
CA ASN A 15 11.12 19.83 -0.18
C ASN A 15 10.20 19.43 -1.35
N ALA A 16 8.98 19.97 -1.42
CA ALA A 16 8.06 19.69 -2.51
C ALA A 16 8.59 20.17 -3.87
N GLU A 17 9.20 21.35 -3.89
CA GLU A 17 9.82 21.92 -5.10
C GLU A 17 11.08 21.13 -5.51
N LYS A 18 11.88 20.68 -4.54
CA LYS A 18 13.06 19.83 -4.79
C LYS A 18 12.68 18.44 -5.31
N VAL A 19 11.61 17.84 -4.80
CA VAL A 19 11.05 16.58 -5.31
C VAL A 19 10.51 16.77 -6.73
N ARG A 20 9.75 17.84 -6.98
CA ARG A 20 9.24 18.19 -8.30
C ARG A 20 10.36 18.37 -9.32
N ASN A 21 11.41 19.12 -9.00
CA ASN A 21 12.55 19.30 -9.91
C ASN A 21 13.33 18.00 -10.14
N LYS A 22 13.51 17.16 -9.12
CA LYS A 22 14.16 15.84 -9.27
C LYS A 22 13.37 14.89 -10.17
N VAL A 23 12.04 14.95 -10.12
CA VAL A 23 11.14 14.16 -10.98
C VAL A 23 11.14 14.69 -12.43
N LEU A 24 11.21 16.00 -12.62
CA LEU A 24 11.24 16.63 -13.95
C LEU A 24 12.59 16.51 -14.66
N GLU A 25 13.71 16.45 -13.93
CA GLU A 25 15.06 16.37 -14.51
C GLU A 25 15.47 14.94 -14.92
N SER A 26 14.85 13.91 -14.34
CA SER A 26 15.15 12.53 -14.71
C SER A 26 14.28 12.07 -15.88
N ARG A 27 14.83 12.12 -17.10
CA ARG A 27 14.20 11.50 -18.30
C ARG A 27 13.72 10.06 -18.05
N GLY A 28 14.40 9.33 -17.16
CA GLY A 28 14.00 7.98 -16.74
C GLY A 28 12.73 7.94 -15.89
N ALA A 29 12.48 8.95 -15.05
CA ALA A 29 11.29 9.03 -14.22
C ALA A 29 10.03 9.34 -15.06
N ILE A 30 10.15 10.18 -16.09
CA ILE A 30 9.02 10.47 -17.00
C ILE A 30 8.65 9.22 -17.80
N LEU A 31 9.65 8.47 -18.28
CA LEU A 31 9.43 7.21 -18.99
C LEU A 31 8.77 6.16 -18.10
N SER A 32 9.20 6.03 -16.83
CA SER A 32 8.58 5.08 -15.91
C SER A 32 7.12 5.46 -15.58
N LEU A 33 6.82 6.76 -15.44
CA LEU A 33 5.45 7.25 -15.28
C LEU A 33 4.57 6.93 -16.50
N ILE A 34 5.07 7.18 -17.72
CA ILE A 34 4.32 6.84 -18.95
C ILE A 34 4.10 5.33 -19.04
N SER A 35 5.15 4.53 -18.80
CA SER A 35 5.05 3.07 -18.82
C SER A 35 3.99 2.56 -17.84
N ARG A 36 3.99 3.11 -16.61
CA ARG A 36 2.97 2.76 -15.61
C ARG A 36 1.57 3.20 -16.04
N GLY A 37 1.44 4.38 -16.66
CA GLY A 37 0.17 4.85 -17.21
C GLY A 37 -0.37 3.92 -18.29
N VAL A 38 0.48 3.48 -19.22
CA VAL A 38 0.12 2.52 -20.27
C VAL A 38 -0.31 1.19 -19.67
N GLU A 39 0.43 0.67 -18.68
CA GLU A 39 0.10 -0.57 -17.98
C GLU A 39 -1.28 -0.50 -17.31
N ILE A 40 -1.58 0.61 -16.62
CA ILE A 40 -2.90 0.83 -15.98
C ILE A 40 -4.01 0.82 -17.03
N VAL A 41 -3.85 1.57 -18.12
CA VAL A 41 -4.85 1.68 -19.19
C VAL A 41 -5.08 0.33 -19.87
N LEU A 42 -4.02 -0.41 -20.18
CA LEU A 42 -4.11 -1.73 -20.80
C LEU A 42 -4.76 -2.75 -19.85
N SER A 43 -4.37 -2.78 -18.58
CA SER A 43 -4.89 -3.75 -17.62
C SER A 43 -6.38 -3.54 -17.35
N LEU A 44 -6.80 -2.28 -17.16
CA LEU A 44 -8.22 -1.93 -17.03
C LEU A 44 -8.98 -2.21 -18.33
N GLY A 45 -8.40 -1.84 -19.48
CA GLY A 45 -9.02 -2.06 -20.79
C GLY A 45 -9.26 -3.54 -21.10
N LEU A 46 -8.29 -4.41 -20.77
CA LEU A 46 -8.42 -5.87 -20.90
C LEU A 46 -9.47 -6.43 -19.95
N TYR A 47 -9.57 -5.91 -18.73
CA TYR A 47 -10.61 -6.31 -17.79
C TYR A 47 -12.01 -5.92 -18.30
N TRP A 48 -12.19 -4.67 -18.74
CA TRP A 48 -13.47 -4.18 -19.29
C TRP A 48 -13.87 -4.91 -20.56
N SER A 49 -12.93 -5.18 -21.47
CA SER A 49 -13.23 -5.94 -22.69
C SER A 49 -13.68 -7.36 -22.38
N ALA A 50 -13.12 -7.98 -21.34
CA ALA A 50 -13.52 -9.30 -20.88
C ALA A 50 -14.94 -9.29 -20.27
N LEU A 51 -15.31 -8.25 -19.51
CA LEU A 51 -16.69 -8.08 -19.03
C LEU A 51 -17.68 -7.91 -20.18
N VAL A 52 -17.34 -7.07 -21.17
CA VAL A 52 -18.18 -6.87 -22.35
C VAL A 52 -18.32 -8.18 -23.13
N TYR A 53 -17.23 -8.94 -23.28
CA TYR A 53 -17.26 -10.25 -23.92
C TYR A 53 -18.19 -11.22 -23.19
N ASP A 54 -18.08 -11.34 -21.87
CA ASP A 54 -18.93 -12.24 -21.07
C ASP A 54 -20.41 -11.86 -21.17
N PHE A 55 -20.71 -10.55 -21.18
CA PHE A 55 -22.05 -10.03 -21.38
C PHE A 55 -22.60 -10.34 -22.78
N LEU A 56 -21.79 -10.16 -23.83
CA LEU A 56 -22.20 -10.47 -25.21
C LEU A 56 -22.43 -11.97 -25.45
N VAL A 57 -21.67 -12.82 -24.75
CA VAL A 57 -21.78 -14.28 -24.82
C VAL A 57 -22.88 -14.82 -23.90
N GLY A 58 -23.42 -14.00 -22.99
CA GLY A 58 -24.48 -14.39 -22.04
C GLY A 58 -24.00 -15.35 -20.94
N ARG A 59 -22.73 -15.22 -20.52
CA ARG A 59 -22.12 -16.02 -19.43
C ARG A 59 -21.88 -15.19 -18.17
N ASP A 60 -22.48 -14.01 -18.11
CA ASP A 60 -22.24 -12.99 -17.10
C ASP A 60 -22.80 -13.33 -15.70
N GLU A 61 -23.51 -14.44 -15.51
CA GLU A 61 -23.83 -14.96 -14.18
C GLU A 61 -22.83 -16.01 -13.70
N GLU A 62 -22.41 -16.95 -14.57
CA GLU A 62 -21.53 -18.06 -14.19
C GLU A 62 -20.11 -17.61 -13.84
N VAL A 63 -19.62 -16.56 -14.50
CA VAL A 63 -18.22 -16.10 -14.37
C VAL A 63 -18.02 -15.00 -13.32
N VAL A 64 -19.09 -14.52 -12.69
CA VAL A 64 -19.03 -13.39 -11.76
C VAL A 64 -18.04 -13.60 -10.62
N PRO A 65 -18.02 -14.75 -9.91
CA PRO A 65 -17.05 -14.95 -8.83
C PRO A 65 -15.60 -14.87 -9.31
N PHE A 66 -15.35 -15.37 -10.53
CA PHE A 66 -14.03 -15.30 -11.15
C PHE A 66 -13.65 -13.85 -11.49
N ARG A 67 -14.58 -13.07 -12.06
CA ARG A 67 -14.34 -11.66 -12.40
C ARG A 67 -14.19 -10.77 -11.17
N ALA A 68 -14.94 -11.03 -10.11
CA ALA A 68 -14.81 -10.35 -8.83
C ALA A 68 -13.40 -10.52 -8.23
N ARG A 69 -12.88 -11.76 -8.22
CA ARG A 69 -11.49 -12.04 -7.81
C ARG A 69 -10.47 -11.39 -8.73
N GLN A 70 -10.71 -11.41 -10.05
CA GLN A 70 -9.84 -10.77 -11.03
C GLN A 70 -9.75 -9.26 -10.79
N LEU A 71 -10.88 -8.59 -10.51
CA LEU A 71 -10.91 -7.18 -10.16
C LEU A 71 -10.12 -6.90 -8.88
N ARG A 72 -10.33 -7.69 -7.83
CA ARG A 72 -9.60 -7.55 -6.56
C ARG A 72 -8.09 -7.63 -6.78
N ASN A 73 -7.62 -8.67 -7.48
CA ASN A 73 -6.19 -8.84 -7.77
C ASN A 73 -5.64 -7.69 -8.63
N LEU A 74 -6.39 -7.26 -9.64
CA LEU A 74 -6.02 -6.11 -10.47
C LEU A 74 -5.84 -4.84 -9.62
N LEU A 75 -6.73 -4.56 -8.67
CA LEU A 75 -6.59 -3.40 -7.79
C LEU A 75 -5.35 -3.51 -6.88
N CYS A 76 -4.99 -4.71 -6.43
CA CYS A 76 -3.73 -4.97 -5.72
C CYS A 76 -2.50 -4.68 -6.60
N ASP A 77 -2.48 -5.20 -7.83
CA ASP A 77 -1.36 -5.06 -8.76
C ASP A 77 -1.14 -3.61 -9.21
N LEU A 78 -2.23 -2.84 -9.36
CA LEU A 78 -2.17 -1.41 -9.69
C LEU A 78 -1.64 -0.57 -8.52
N GLY A 79 -1.79 -1.05 -7.29
CA GLY A 79 -1.15 -0.52 -6.09
C GLY A 79 -2.07 0.21 -5.11
N PRO A 80 -1.50 0.86 -4.07
CA PRO A 80 -2.24 1.31 -2.89
C PRO A 80 -3.40 2.29 -3.15
N SER A 81 -3.29 3.14 -4.18
CA SER A 81 -4.37 4.07 -4.56
C SER A 81 -5.59 3.33 -5.09
N PHE A 82 -5.40 2.24 -5.84
CA PHE A 82 -6.46 1.42 -6.40
C PHE A 82 -7.06 0.48 -5.35
N VAL A 83 -6.24 -0.03 -4.42
CA VAL A 83 -6.73 -0.76 -3.25
C VAL A 83 -7.71 0.10 -2.45
N LYS A 84 -7.36 1.36 -2.16
CA LYS A 84 -8.27 2.31 -1.48
C LYS A 84 -9.56 2.55 -2.26
N ALA A 85 -9.49 2.67 -3.59
CA ALA A 85 -10.68 2.81 -4.42
C ALA A 85 -11.58 1.56 -4.32
N GLY A 86 -10.99 0.36 -4.31
CA GLY A 86 -11.70 -0.90 -4.08
C GLY A 86 -12.38 -0.97 -2.72
N GLN A 87 -11.71 -0.51 -1.66
CA GLN A 87 -12.29 -0.43 -0.31
C GLN A 87 -13.48 0.54 -0.24
N VAL A 88 -13.41 1.68 -0.93
CA VAL A 88 -14.55 2.61 -1.04
C VAL A 88 -15.71 1.96 -1.80
N LEU A 89 -15.41 1.25 -2.89
CA LEU A 89 -16.41 0.59 -3.72
C LEU A 89 -17.11 -0.56 -2.99
N ALA A 90 -16.38 -1.33 -2.17
CA ALA A 90 -16.92 -2.40 -1.34
C ALA A 90 -17.96 -1.91 -0.32
N ASN A 91 -17.90 -0.63 0.09
CA ASN A 91 -18.86 -0.04 1.02
C ASN A 91 -20.05 0.65 0.32
N ARG A 92 -20.18 0.50 -1.00
CA ARG A 92 -21.21 1.11 -1.84
C ARG A 92 -22.05 0.06 -2.58
N PRO A 93 -22.99 -0.62 -1.90
CA PRO A 93 -23.84 -1.65 -2.49
C PRO A 93 -24.78 -1.11 -3.58
N ASP A 94 -24.93 0.21 -3.69
CA ASP A 94 -25.66 0.89 -4.75
C ASP A 94 -24.90 0.96 -6.08
N ILE A 95 -23.59 0.69 -6.08
CA ILE A 95 -22.70 0.83 -7.25
C ILE A 95 -22.26 -0.53 -7.80
N ILE A 96 -22.17 -1.55 -6.95
CA ILE A 96 -21.57 -2.84 -7.31
C ILE A 96 -22.42 -4.03 -6.84
N ARG A 97 -22.40 -5.11 -7.61
CA ARG A 97 -23.07 -6.38 -7.28
C ARG A 97 -22.52 -6.97 -5.98
N GLU A 98 -23.35 -7.70 -5.25
CA GLU A 98 -23.01 -8.33 -3.97
C GLU A 98 -21.80 -9.26 -4.07
N ASP A 99 -21.72 -10.07 -5.13
CA ASP A 99 -20.59 -10.98 -5.36
C ASP A 99 -19.22 -10.26 -5.40
N TYR A 100 -19.20 -9.08 -6.04
CA TYR A 100 -18.02 -8.25 -6.12
C TYR A 100 -17.72 -7.54 -4.80
N MET A 101 -18.76 -7.09 -4.11
CA MET A 101 -18.62 -6.48 -2.79
C MET A 101 -17.95 -7.47 -1.82
N SER A 102 -18.42 -8.72 -1.76
CA SER A 102 -17.84 -9.75 -0.89
C SER A 102 -16.35 -9.99 -1.19
N GLU A 103 -15.96 -10.05 -2.46
CA GLU A 103 -14.55 -10.21 -2.84
C GLU A 103 -13.72 -8.95 -2.56
N LEU A 104 -14.27 -7.74 -2.72
CA LEU A 104 -13.57 -6.50 -2.40
C LEU A 104 -13.48 -6.22 -0.89
N CYS A 105 -14.36 -6.80 -0.06
CA CYS A 105 -14.22 -6.77 1.40
C CYS A 105 -12.91 -7.42 1.87
N ILE A 106 -12.36 -8.38 1.11
CA ILE A 106 -11.05 -8.97 1.41
C ILE A 106 -9.92 -7.94 1.32
N LEU A 107 -10.08 -6.85 0.55
CA LEU A 107 -9.13 -5.73 0.54
C LEU A 107 -9.15 -4.93 1.84
N GLN A 108 -10.21 -5.06 2.63
CA GLN A 108 -10.36 -4.43 3.94
C GLN A 108 -9.82 -5.33 5.06
N ASP A 109 -9.80 -6.65 4.84
CA ASP A 109 -9.26 -7.61 5.80
C ASP A 109 -7.76 -7.37 6.01
N ASP A 110 -7.34 -7.44 7.26
CA ASP A 110 -5.93 -7.27 7.66
C ASP A 110 -5.06 -8.20 6.81
N VAL A 111 -4.12 -7.61 6.06
CA VAL A 111 -3.09 -8.39 5.39
C VAL A 111 -2.35 -9.15 6.49
N PRO A 112 -2.29 -10.49 6.43
CA PRO A 112 -1.63 -11.27 7.45
C PRO A 112 -0.20 -10.78 7.61
N SER A 113 0.20 -10.59 8.86
CA SER A 113 1.55 -10.23 9.22
C SER A 113 2.55 -11.16 8.52
N PHE A 114 3.51 -10.62 7.76
CA PHE A 114 4.69 -11.39 7.38
C PHE A 114 5.47 -11.81 8.65
N PRO A 115 6.20 -12.93 8.62
CA PRO A 115 6.88 -13.48 9.79
C PRO A 115 7.77 -12.45 10.50
N ASN A 116 7.75 -12.46 11.83
CA ASN A 116 8.54 -11.54 12.65
C ASN A 116 10.04 -11.65 12.35
N GLU A 117 10.51 -12.82 11.94
CA GLU A 117 11.90 -13.04 11.56
C GLU A 117 12.30 -12.16 10.37
N ILE A 118 11.40 -12.00 9.39
CA ILE A 118 11.62 -11.12 8.24
C ILE A 118 11.57 -9.66 8.70
N ALA A 119 10.60 -9.30 9.54
CA ALA A 119 10.47 -7.97 10.11
C ALA A 119 11.73 -7.52 10.87
N PHE A 120 12.23 -8.39 11.74
CA PHE A 120 13.41 -8.15 12.55
C PHE A 120 14.66 -8.07 11.70
N GLY A 121 14.81 -8.95 10.69
CA GLY A 121 15.92 -8.87 9.74
C GLY A 121 15.98 -7.53 8.99
N ILE A 122 14.83 -7.03 8.52
CA ILE A 122 14.77 -5.71 7.85
C ILE A 122 15.18 -4.59 8.80
N ILE A 123 14.72 -4.63 10.06
CA ILE A 123 15.09 -3.61 11.05
C ILE A 123 16.60 -3.64 11.33
N GLU A 124 17.20 -4.83 11.46
CA GLU A 124 18.64 -4.97 11.69
C GLU A 124 19.47 -4.49 10.50
N GLU A 125 19.02 -4.78 9.28
CA GLU A 125 19.66 -4.32 8.04
C GLU A 125 19.66 -2.79 7.94
N GLU A 126 18.51 -2.15 8.18
CA GLU A 126 18.37 -0.69 8.15
C GLU A 126 19.14 0.01 9.28
N LEU A 127 19.23 -0.61 10.46
CA LEU A 127 19.98 -0.06 11.60
C LEU A 127 21.49 -0.36 11.54
N GLY A 128 21.91 -1.38 10.79
CA GLY A 128 23.29 -1.84 10.67
C GLY A 128 23.85 -2.51 11.95
N GLN A 129 22.98 -2.94 12.85
CA GLN A 129 23.35 -3.50 14.15
C GLN A 129 22.21 -4.38 14.71
N PRO A 130 22.52 -5.37 15.57
CA PRO A 130 21.51 -6.28 16.10
C PRO A 130 20.48 -5.54 16.97
N LEU A 131 19.24 -6.03 16.96
CA LEU A 131 18.12 -5.41 17.70
C LEU A 131 18.41 -5.23 19.19
N GLU A 132 19.12 -6.19 19.81
CA GLU A 132 19.45 -6.15 21.23
C GLU A 132 20.43 -5.04 21.60
N ALA A 133 21.22 -4.55 20.64
CA ALA A 133 22.13 -3.43 20.85
C ALA A 133 21.36 -2.10 20.96
N VAL A 134 20.27 -1.96 20.20
CA VAL A 134 19.49 -0.72 20.10
C VAL A 134 18.33 -0.70 21.10
N PHE A 135 17.63 -1.83 21.24
CA PHE A 135 16.42 -1.95 22.03
C PHE A 135 16.68 -2.81 23.28
N SER A 136 16.16 -2.35 24.42
CA SER A 136 16.14 -3.13 25.67
C SER A 136 14.99 -4.14 25.68
N ARG A 137 13.91 -3.84 24.94
CA ARG A 137 12.76 -4.71 24.74
C ARG A 137 12.16 -4.44 23.36
N ILE A 138 11.77 -5.50 22.65
CA ILE A 138 10.91 -5.42 21.46
C ILE A 138 9.77 -6.41 21.63
N SER A 139 8.56 -6.03 21.23
CA SER A 139 7.39 -6.91 21.25
C SER A 139 7.55 -7.99 20.18
N SER A 140 7.27 -9.25 20.54
CA SER A 140 7.15 -10.36 19.59
C SER A 140 5.82 -10.35 18.83
N GLU A 141 4.89 -9.47 19.19
CA GLU A 141 3.62 -9.30 18.49
C GLU A 141 3.52 -7.88 17.93
N THR A 142 3.00 -7.78 16.71
CA THR A 142 2.66 -6.51 16.07
C THR A 142 1.52 -5.82 16.80
N ILE A 143 1.68 -4.56 17.16
CA ILE A 143 0.59 -3.74 17.75
C ILE A 143 -0.50 -3.47 16.72
N ALA A 144 -0.09 -3.33 15.45
CA ALA A 144 -0.99 -3.17 14.31
C ALA A 144 -0.32 -3.74 13.06
N ALA A 145 -1.06 -4.53 12.30
CA ALA A 145 -0.74 -4.89 10.93
C ALA A 145 -1.77 -4.20 10.04
N ALA A 146 -1.32 -3.53 8.98
CA ALA A 146 -2.20 -2.93 8.00
C ALA A 146 -1.63 -3.20 6.61
N SER A 147 -2.43 -2.97 5.57
CA SER A 147 -2.04 -3.20 4.16
C SER A 147 -0.74 -2.53 3.70
N LEU A 148 -0.23 -1.54 4.45
CA LEU A 148 1.00 -0.81 4.15
C LEU A 148 2.19 -1.21 5.03
N GLY A 149 2.03 -2.08 6.02
CA GLY A 149 3.11 -2.45 6.92
C GLY A 149 2.71 -2.93 8.31
N GLN A 150 3.73 -3.24 9.12
CA GLN A 150 3.59 -3.69 10.51
C GLN A 150 4.15 -2.65 11.48
N VAL A 151 3.59 -2.61 12.70
CA VAL A 151 4.07 -1.75 13.78
C VAL A 151 4.41 -2.58 15.01
N TYR A 152 5.64 -2.43 15.52
CA TYR A 152 6.12 -3.07 16.74
C TYR A 152 6.34 -2.05 17.85
N ARG A 153 6.11 -2.47 19.10
CA ARG A 153 6.51 -1.68 20.27
C ARG A 153 7.93 -2.06 20.64
N ALA A 154 8.77 -1.07 20.90
CA ALA A 154 10.08 -1.31 21.47
C ALA A 154 10.43 -0.27 22.53
N THR A 155 11.44 -0.55 23.33
CA THR A 155 12.00 0.37 24.32
C THR A 155 13.47 0.58 23.99
N LEU A 156 13.90 1.83 23.81
CA LEU A 156 15.29 2.16 23.50
C LEU A 156 16.21 1.83 24.69
N ARG A 157 17.35 1.20 24.42
CA ARG A 157 18.33 0.87 25.47
C ARG A 157 19.03 2.11 26.00
N ALA A 158 19.34 3.07 25.12
CA ALA A 158 20.09 4.27 25.47
C ALA A 158 19.30 5.24 26.37
N THR A 159 18.01 5.40 26.11
CA THR A 159 17.16 6.40 26.79
C THR A 159 16.10 5.80 27.70
N GLY A 160 15.74 4.52 27.51
CA GLY A 160 14.61 3.89 28.18
C GLY A 160 13.24 4.30 27.64
N GLU A 161 13.19 5.05 26.53
CA GLU A 161 11.94 5.55 25.95
C GLU A 161 11.22 4.46 25.13
N ASP A 162 9.90 4.45 25.24
CA ASP A 162 9.04 3.60 24.41
C ASP A 162 8.86 4.23 23.01
N VAL A 163 9.07 3.41 21.98
CA VAL A 163 8.99 3.78 20.58
C VAL A 163 8.12 2.79 19.80
N ALA A 164 7.53 3.28 18.71
CA ALA A 164 6.83 2.46 17.73
C ALA A 164 7.70 2.31 16.48
N ILE A 165 8.02 1.08 16.11
CA ILE A 165 8.80 0.76 14.92
C ILE A 165 7.82 0.38 13.81
N LYS A 166 7.72 1.22 12.78
CA LYS A 166 6.88 0.95 11.62
C LYS A 166 7.74 0.40 10.48
N ILE A 167 7.38 -0.80 10.01
CA ILE A 167 8.00 -1.45 8.87
C ILE A 167 7.03 -1.34 7.70
N ILE A 168 7.48 -0.78 6.57
CA ILE A 168 6.64 -0.63 5.37
C ILE A 168 6.82 -1.87 4.51
N SER A 169 5.72 -2.50 4.08
CA SER A 169 5.76 -3.62 3.14
C SER A 169 6.11 -3.10 1.74
N GLN A 170 7.39 -2.81 1.49
CA GLN A 170 7.88 -2.64 0.12
C GLN A 170 8.06 -4.04 -0.46
N SER A 171 7.21 -4.41 -1.44
CA SER A 171 7.44 -5.50 -2.40
C SER A 171 8.58 -6.45 -2.02
N LEU A 172 8.36 -7.31 -1.01
CA LEU A 172 9.23 -8.45 -0.72
C LEU A 172 9.06 -9.51 -1.78
#